data_AF-A0A1F5CSU7-F1
#
_entry.id   AF-A0A1F5CSU7-F1
#
_cell.length_a   1.000
_cell.length_b   1.000
_cell.length_c   1.000
_cell.angle_alpha   90.00
_cell.angle_beta   90.00
_cell.angle_gamma   90.00
#
_symmetry.space_group_name_H-M   'P 1'
#
loop_
_entity.id
_entity.type
_entity.pdbx_description
1 polymer ?
#
loop_
_entity_poly.entity_id
_entity_poly.type
_entity_poly.pdbx_seq_one_letter_code
_entity_poly.pdbx_strand_id
1 'polypeptide(L)'
;MVQVIIPTPHGGSAGPAASGTGAPPLIHIHAVERHVHGNGIAIHIYGEMKLASSTYVYARELKLNTLQTLLLTPELNRDNGLGYMAQKFIYHKGEYDNYASIDVYDDASNEQNPGTGPVDGSIWLDFEACGE
;
A
#
# COMPACT_ATOMS: atom_id res chain seq x y z
N MET A 1 17.08 5.35 -2.83
CA MET A 1 16.08 4.48 -2.17
C MET A 1 15.79 5.06 -0.80
N VAL A 2 14.53 5.40 -0.53
CA VAL A 2 14.07 5.85 0.79
C VAL A 2 13.14 4.77 1.33
N GLN A 3 13.46 4.23 2.50
CA GLN A 3 12.62 3.26 3.20
C GLN A 3 11.76 3.99 4.22
N VAL A 4 10.46 3.72 4.20
CA VAL A 4 9.49 4.18 5.19
C VAL A 4 8.93 2.95 5.90
N ILE A 5 8.98 2.96 7.23
CA ILE A 5 8.36 1.95 8.09
C ILE A 5 7.06 2.54 8.59
N ILE A 6 5.94 1.87 8.35
CA ILE A 6 4.64 2.31 8.88
C ILE A 6 4.60 1.93 10.37
N PRO A 7 4.50 2.89 11.31
CA PRO A 7 4.36 2.56 12.72
C PRO A 7 3.02 1.85 12.96
N THR A 8 3.01 0.93 13.93
CA THR A 8 1.82 0.19 14.41
C THR A 8 0.58 1.10 14.55
N PRO A 9 -0.64 0.55 14.38
CA PRO A 9 -1.82 1.27 13.94
C PRO A 9 -1.99 2.61 14.64
N HIS A 10 -2.14 3.68 13.86
CA HIS A 10 -2.53 4.98 14.41
C HIS A 10 -3.86 4.80 15.14
N GLY A 11 -3.84 4.99 16.46
CA GLY A 11 -4.99 4.80 17.34
C GLY A 11 -6.18 5.65 16.91
N GLY A 12 -7.08 5.04 16.15
CA GLY A 12 -8.36 5.54 15.73
C GLY A 12 -9.21 4.32 15.41
N SER A 13 -10.36 4.20 16.06
CA SER A 13 -11.19 3.00 16.15
C SER A 13 -11.94 2.64 14.87
N ALA A 14 -11.27 2.53 13.73
CA ALA A 14 -11.82 2.04 12.47
C ALA A 14 -10.77 1.23 11.71
N GLY A 15 -10.62 -0.03 12.12
CA GLY A 15 -9.74 -1.01 11.47
C GLY A 15 -9.27 -2.05 12.48
N PRO A 16 -9.21 -3.35 12.12
CA PRO A 16 -8.70 -4.35 13.04
C PRO A 16 -7.26 -3.97 13.39
N ALA A 17 -7.01 -3.79 14.69
CA ALA A 17 -5.65 -3.70 15.19
C ALA A 17 -4.92 -4.94 14.67
N ALA A 18 -3.86 -4.75 13.89
CA ALA A 18 -2.94 -5.82 13.55
C ALA A 18 -2.29 -6.30 14.86
N SER A 19 -2.98 -7.16 15.59
CA SER A 19 -2.50 -7.94 16.72
C SER A 19 -1.85 -9.25 16.24
N GLY A 20 -1.56 -9.36 14.95
CA GLY A 20 -0.81 -10.44 14.36
C GLY A 20 0.68 -10.19 14.47
N THR A 21 1.43 -11.23 14.80
CA THR A 21 2.89 -11.37 14.78
C THR A 21 3.49 -11.22 13.36
N GLY A 22 2.93 -10.34 12.52
CA GLY A 22 3.38 -10.04 11.16
C GLY A 22 4.43 -8.93 11.17
N ALA A 23 5.34 -8.97 10.20
CA ALA A 23 6.34 -7.92 10.02
C ALA A 23 5.66 -6.54 9.83
N PRO A 24 6.23 -5.45 10.36
CA PRO A 24 5.70 -4.10 10.15
C PRO A 24 5.67 -3.80 8.63
N PRO A 25 4.68 -3.04 8.13
CA PRO A 25 4.64 -2.71 6.71
C PRO A 25 5.89 -1.95 6.29
N LEU A 26 6.47 -2.34 5.16
CA LEU A 26 7.62 -1.67 4.56
C LEU A 26 7.19 -0.99 3.26
N ILE A 27 7.62 0.25 3.05
CA ILE A 27 7.47 0.97 1.79
C ILE A 27 8.85 1.41 1.31
N HIS A 28 9.18 1.07 0.06
CA HIS A 28 10.38 1.47 -0.65
C HIS A 28 10.01 2.41 -1.78
N ILE A 29 10.47 3.67 -1.70
CA ILE A 29 10.31 4.63 -2.79
C ILE A 29 11.53 4.54 -3.70
N HIS A 30 11.28 4.23 -4.98
CA HIS A 30 12.28 4.06 -6.01
C HIS A 30 12.46 5.33 -6.84
N ALA A 31 11.35 5.93 -7.28
CA ALA A 31 11.36 7.15 -8.06
C ALA A 31 10.23 8.09 -7.65
N VAL A 32 10.49 9.38 -7.84
CA VAL A 32 9.52 10.46 -7.64
C VAL A 32 9.56 11.32 -8.89
N GLU A 33 8.44 11.42 -9.58
CA GLU A 33 8.28 12.31 -10.71
C GLU A 33 7.35 13.45 -10.35
N ARG A 34 7.69 14.64 -10.83
CA ARG A 34 6.88 15.84 -10.66
C ARG A 34 6.48 16.35 -12.03
N HIS A 35 5.18 16.33 -12.29
CA HIS A 35 4.56 16.83 -13.51
C HIS A 35 3.94 18.20 -13.22
N VAL A 36 4.37 19.22 -13.96
CA VAL A 36 3.85 20.59 -13.82
C VAL A 36 3.01 20.89 -15.05
N HIS A 37 1.71 21.14 -14.84
CA HIS A 37 0.79 21.49 -15.92
C HIS A 37 0.00 22.75 -15.54
N GLY A 38 0.31 23.87 -16.22
CA GLY A 38 -0.24 25.18 -15.87
C GLY A 38 0.15 25.60 -14.45
N ASN A 39 -0.86 25.86 -13.60
CA ASN A 39 -0.65 26.22 -12.20
C ASN A 39 -0.68 25.01 -11.25
N GLY A 40 -0.95 23.80 -11.76
CA GLY A 40 -1.05 22.58 -10.96
C GLY A 40 0.25 21.76 -10.96
N ILE A 41 0.43 20.97 -9.89
CA ILE A 41 1.53 20.02 -9.75
C ILE A 41 0.92 18.65 -9.46
N ALA A 42 1.24 17.65 -10.28
CA ALA A 42 0.96 16.25 -9.97
C ALA A 42 2.29 15.55 -9.65
N ILE A 43 2.30 14.74 -8.59
CA ILE A 43 3.45 13.95 -8.18
C ILE A 43 3.10 12.48 -8.39
N HIS A 44 3.99 11.77 -9.10
CA HIS A 44 3.94 10.32 -9.25
C HIS A 44 5.04 9.69 -8.41
N ILE A 45 4.70 8.69 -7.61
CA ILE A 45 5.60 7.95 -6.74
C ILE A 45 5.60 6.51 -7.21
N TYR A 46 6.79 6.00 -7.54
CA TYR A 46 7.00 4.61 -7.96
C TYR A 46 7.81 3.89 -6.88
N GLY A 47 7.42 2.67 -6.58
CA GLY A 47 8.09 1.90 -5.55
C GLY A 47 7.50 0.53 -5.32
N GLU A 48 7.93 -0.09 -4.23
CA GLU A 48 7.47 -1.39 -3.76
C GLU A 48 7.00 -1.26 -2.31
N MET A 49 6.01 -2.05 -1.90
CA MET A 49 5.58 -2.15 -0.52
C MET A 49 5.34 -3.59 -0.11
N LYS A 50 5.78 -3.96 1.10
CA LYS A 50 5.49 -5.24 1.76
C LYS A 50 4.43 -5.00 2.83
N LEU A 51 3.24 -5.56 2.66
CA LEU A 51 2.12 -5.43 3.61
C LEU A 51 1.24 -6.68 3.65
N ALA A 52 0.46 -6.81 4.72
CA ALA A 52 -0.61 -7.80 4.87
C ALA A 52 -1.97 -7.20 4.45
N SER A 53 -3.00 -8.02 4.26
CA SER A 53 -4.37 -7.54 4.02
C SER A 53 -4.87 -6.63 5.16
N SER A 54 -5.88 -5.81 4.89
CA SER A 54 -6.46 -4.84 5.82
C SER A 54 -5.45 -3.80 6.35
N THR A 55 -4.47 -3.42 5.54
CA THR A 55 -3.48 -2.38 5.90
C THR A 55 -3.90 -1.02 5.32
N TYR A 56 -3.79 0.03 6.13
CA TYR A 56 -3.96 1.41 5.66
C TYR A 56 -2.61 2.03 5.31
N VAL A 57 -2.58 2.72 4.17
CA VAL A 57 -1.43 3.52 3.71
C VAL A 57 -1.88 4.96 3.53
N TYR A 58 -1.29 5.87 4.29
CA TYR A 58 -1.61 7.29 4.23
C TYR A 58 -0.84 8.01 3.12
N ALA A 59 -1.41 9.07 2.55
CA ALA A 59 -0.75 9.89 1.53
C ALA A 59 0.64 10.37 1.99
N ARG A 60 0.77 10.78 3.26
CA ARG A 60 2.02 11.23 3.88
C ARG A 60 3.13 10.17 3.90
N GLU A 61 2.77 8.89 3.95
CA GLU A 61 3.73 7.77 3.95
C GLU A 61 4.33 7.60 2.56
N LEU A 62 3.54 7.90 1.53
CA LEU A 62 3.96 7.95 0.12
C LEU A 62 4.62 9.28 -0.26
N LYS A 63 4.80 10.20 0.70
CA LYS A 63 5.33 11.56 0.47
C LYS A 63 4.45 12.43 -0.42
N LEU A 64 3.14 12.18 -0.39
CA LEU A 64 2.10 12.99 -1.00
C LEU A 64 1.32 13.74 0.08
N ASN A 65 0.81 14.92 -0.25
CA ASN A 65 -0.17 15.65 0.54
C ASN A 65 -1.58 15.08 0.36
N THR A 66 -1.90 14.68 -0.89
CA THR A 66 -3.17 14.04 -1.26
C THR A 66 -2.91 12.80 -2.11
N LEU A 67 -3.75 11.78 -1.97
CA LEU A 67 -3.72 10.57 -2.80
C LEU A 67 -4.95 10.55 -3.72
N GLN A 68 -4.73 10.56 -5.03
CA GLN A 68 -5.81 10.50 -6.02
C GLN A 68 -5.93 9.11 -6.63
N THR A 69 -4.79 8.55 -7.03
CA THR A 69 -4.71 7.23 -7.65
C THR A 69 -3.59 6.43 -6.98
N LEU A 70 -3.80 5.12 -6.87
CA LEU A 70 -2.81 4.16 -6.44
C LEU A 70 -2.95 2.95 -7.36
N LEU A 71 -1.92 2.47 -8.01
CA LEU A 71 -1.91 1.20 -8.75
C LEU A 71 -1.09 0.22 -7.91
N LEU A 72 -1.56 -1.02 -7.81
CA LEU A 72 -0.89 -2.07 -7.05
C LEU A 72 -0.77 -3.30 -7.96
N THR A 73 0.42 -3.86 -8.05
CA THR A 73 0.69 -5.09 -8.79
C THR A 73 1.39 -6.07 -7.86
N PRO A 74 0.75 -7.21 -7.54
CA PRO A 74 1.39 -8.22 -6.70
C PRO A 74 2.60 -8.84 -7.37
N GLU A 75 3.71 -8.93 -6.63
CA GLU A 75 4.89 -9.66 -7.05
C GLU A 75 4.65 -11.16 -6.80
N LEU A 76 4.59 -11.94 -7.88
CA LEU A 76 4.40 -13.38 -7.80
C LEU A 76 5.75 -14.08 -7.79
N ASN A 77 6.02 -14.86 -6.75
CA ASN A 77 7.14 -15.79 -6.81
C ASN A 77 6.75 -16.96 -7.72
N ARG A 78 7.50 -17.11 -8.82
CA ARG A 78 7.37 -18.19 -9.82
C ARG A 78 7.24 -19.57 -9.19
N ASP A 79 7.83 -19.77 -8.02
CA ASP A 79 7.95 -21.09 -7.38
C ASP A 79 6.76 -21.46 -6.46
N ASN A 80 5.84 -20.52 -6.14
CA ASN A 80 4.69 -20.83 -5.27
C ASN A 80 3.39 -21.14 -6.04
N GLY A 81 3.30 -20.81 -7.33
CA GLY A 81 2.16 -21.13 -8.20
C GLY A 81 0.82 -20.48 -7.83
N LEU A 82 0.75 -19.68 -6.77
CA LEU A 82 -0.44 -18.98 -6.28
C LEU A 82 -0.47 -17.56 -6.87
N GLY A 83 -1.61 -17.21 -7.46
CA GLY A 83 -1.90 -15.83 -7.84
C GLY A 83 -2.39 -15.03 -6.64
N TYR A 84 -2.00 -13.76 -6.55
CA TYR A 84 -2.55 -12.81 -5.59
C TYR A 84 -3.26 -11.68 -6.32
N MET A 85 -4.31 -11.16 -5.69
CA MET A 85 -5.10 -10.05 -6.17
C MET A 85 -5.10 -8.95 -5.11
N ALA A 86 -4.48 -7.80 -5.43
CA ALA A 86 -4.52 -6.63 -4.57
C ALA A 86 -5.72 -5.75 -4.93
N GLN A 87 -6.58 -5.48 -3.95
CA GLN A 87 -7.65 -4.52 -4.02
C GLN A 87 -7.30 -3.30 -3.18
N LYS A 88 -7.86 -2.15 -3.56
CA LYS A 88 -7.66 -0.90 -2.84
C LYS A 88 -8.96 -0.10 -2.74
N PHE A 89 -9.10 0.61 -1.63
CA PHE A 89 -10.12 1.62 -1.46
C PHE A 89 -9.48 2.91 -0.93
N ILE A 90 -9.63 4.02 -1.66
CA ILE A 90 -9.11 5.32 -1.22
C ILE A 90 -10.26 6.09 -0.58
N TYR A 91 -10.13 6.36 0.72
CA TYR A 91 -11.03 7.21 1.47
C TYR A 91 -10.76 8.67 1.10
N HIS A 92 -11.79 9.49 0.88
CA HIS A 92 -11.68 10.92 0.53
C HIS A 92 -10.59 11.25 -0.51
N LYS A 93 -10.72 10.69 -1.72
CA LYS A 93 -9.77 10.89 -2.83
C LYS A 93 -9.48 12.36 -3.09
N GLY A 94 -8.20 12.74 -3.11
CA GLY A 94 -7.76 14.11 -3.37
C GLY A 94 -7.91 15.07 -2.18
N GLU A 95 -8.38 14.61 -1.02
CA GLU A 95 -8.35 15.41 0.20
C GLU A 95 -7.03 15.25 0.96
N TYR A 96 -6.67 16.24 1.76
CA TYR A 96 -5.48 16.20 2.61
C TYR A 96 -5.57 15.07 3.64
N ASP A 97 -4.43 14.43 3.89
CA ASP A 97 -4.29 13.35 4.88
C ASP A 97 -5.20 12.14 4.64
N ASN A 98 -5.59 11.94 3.39
CA ASN A 98 -6.38 10.80 2.99
C ASN A 98 -5.52 9.51 2.96
N TYR A 99 -6.20 8.36 2.85
CA TYR A 99 -5.54 7.05 2.93
C TYR A 99 -6.16 6.03 1.99
N ALA A 100 -5.38 5.02 1.64
CA ALA A 100 -5.83 3.82 0.95
C ALA A 100 -5.88 2.64 1.94
N SER A 101 -7.03 1.96 2.00
CA SER A 101 -7.12 0.59 2.51
C SER A 101 -6.67 -0.36 1.43
N ILE A 102 -5.85 -1.35 1.77
CA ILE A 102 -5.35 -2.36 0.85
C ILE A 102 -5.73 -3.74 1.38
N ASP A 103 -6.44 -4.48 0.52
CA ASP A 103 -6.92 -5.83 0.79
C ASP A 103 -6.28 -6.79 -0.21
N VAL A 104 -5.88 -7.98 0.25
CA VAL A 104 -5.16 -8.95 -0.56
C VAL A 104 -5.89 -10.28 -0.53
N TYR A 105 -6.17 -10.84 -1.71
CA TYR A 105 -6.81 -12.15 -1.87
C TYR A 105 -5.90 -13.10 -2.65
N ASP A 106 -6.01 -14.40 -2.39
CA ASP A 106 -5.48 -15.43 -3.29
C ASP A 106 -6.42 -15.71 -4.48
N ASP A 107 -6.01 -16.59 -5.38
CA ASP A 107 -6.77 -17.05 -6.55
C ASP A 107 -8.06 -17.82 -6.18
N ALA A 108 -8.16 -18.30 -4.94
CA ALA A 108 -9.34 -18.91 -4.36
C ALA A 108 -10.25 -17.91 -3.61
N SER A 109 -9.97 -16.60 -3.70
CA SER A 109 -10.70 -15.52 -3.02
C SER A 109 -10.61 -15.54 -1.50
N ASN A 110 -9.60 -16.21 -0.92
CA ASN A 110 -9.33 -16.13 0.51
C ASN A 110 -8.48 -14.90 0.82
N GLU A 111 -8.92 -14.14 1.81
CA GLU A 111 -8.17 -12.99 2.31
C GLU A 111 -6.85 -13.41 2.97
N GLN A 112 -5.76 -12.77 2.55
CA GLN A 112 -4.42 -12.99 3.06
C GLN A 112 -4.19 -12.15 4.32
N ASN A 113 -4.80 -12.60 5.40
CA ASN A 113 -4.65 -12.02 6.73
C ASN A 113 -3.19 -12.08 7.23
N PRO A 114 -2.81 -11.21 8.19
CA PRO A 114 -1.53 -11.32 8.88
C PRO A 114 -1.31 -12.75 9.42
N GLY A 115 -0.20 -13.37 9.00
CA GLY A 115 0.17 -14.76 9.32
C GLY A 115 -0.31 -15.85 8.34
N THR A 116 -1.16 -15.56 7.35
CA THR A 116 -1.66 -16.59 6.39
C THR A 116 -1.05 -16.51 4.99
N GLY A 117 -0.42 -15.40 4.64
CA GLY A 117 0.35 -15.21 3.41
C GLY A 117 1.75 -15.91 3.40
N PRO A 118 2.40 -15.95 2.23
CA PRO A 118 3.53 -16.85 1.94
C PRO A 118 4.83 -16.53 2.71
N VAL A 119 5.07 -15.28 3.09
CA VAL A 119 6.28 -14.84 3.82
C VAL A 119 5.87 -13.90 4.96
N ASP A 120 5.69 -14.47 6.15
CA ASP A 120 5.26 -13.79 7.38
C ASP A 120 3.83 -13.22 7.33
N GLY A 121 3.02 -13.68 6.36
CA GLY A 121 1.68 -13.15 6.14
C GLY A 121 1.61 -11.85 5.37
N SER A 122 2.68 -11.44 4.71
CA SER A 122 2.71 -10.25 3.85
C SER A 122 3.13 -10.63 2.43
N ILE A 123 2.74 -9.78 1.47
CA ILE A 123 3.16 -9.89 0.07
C ILE A 123 3.85 -8.60 -0.37
N TRP A 124 4.73 -8.71 -1.36
CA TRP A 124 5.31 -7.56 -2.04
C TRP A 124 4.38 -7.09 -3.15
N LEU A 125 4.18 -5.77 -3.21
CA LEU A 125 3.38 -5.08 -4.20
C LEU A 125 4.22 -3.98 -4.84
N ASP A 126 4.37 -4.02 -6.17
CA ASP A 126 4.78 -2.86 -6.93
C ASP A 126 3.65 -1.82 -6.90
N PHE A 127 4.01 -0.55 -6.76
CA PHE A 127 3.02 0.52 -6.77
C PHE A 127 3.41 1.73 -7.60
N GLU A 128 2.38 2.37 -8.12
CA GLU A 128 2.40 3.73 -8.66
C GLU A 128 1.33 4.54 -7.94
N ALA A 129 1.72 5.58 -7.21
CA ALA A 129 0.79 6.50 -6.56
C ALA A 129 0.83 7.87 -7.25
N CYS A 130 -0.33 8.51 -7.40
CA CYS A 130 -0.46 9.84 -7.99
C CYS A 130 -1.27 10.74 -7.07
N GLY A 131 -0.82 11.98 -6.92
CA GLY A 131 -1.47 13.00 -6.11
C GLY A 131 -0.73 14.34 -6.14
N GLU A 132 -0.92 15.15 -5.09
CA GLU A 132 -0.26 16.45 -4.90
C GLU A 132 0.65 16.44 -3.67
#